data_AF-W1V7X9-F1
#
_entry.id   AF-W1V7X9-F1
#
_cell.length_a   1.000
_cell.length_b   1.000
_cell.length_c   1.000
_cell.angle_alpha   90.00
_cell.angle_beta   90.00
_cell.angle_gamma   90.00
#
_symmetry.space_group_name_H-M   'P 1'
#
loop_
_entity.id
_entity.type
_entity.pdbx_description
1 polymer ?
#
loop_
_entity_poly.entity_id
_entity_poly.type
_entity_poly.pdbx_seq_one_letter_code
_entity_poly.pdbx_strand_id
1 'polypeptide(L)'
;VLFRSGLDGATLDLRRAFFDDAGKVIECIDLFHGICEVTQGGGFILKISAKSVVQKLNIEYPNRRYYPQCPYSIYSKECGVDIKAYRKKAKVTAVTGTNTVQIDIPFEDGYYTAGGMEWISGPLAGQATQIMDSKNSTIIYMSAT
;
A
#
# COMPACT_ATOMS: atom_id res chain seq x y z
N VAL A 1 -6.61 9.18 17.01
CA VAL A 1 -6.70 8.96 15.55
C VAL A 1 -5.32 8.51 15.08
N LEU A 2 -5.13 7.20 14.93
CA LEU A 2 -3.84 6.63 14.51
C LEU A 2 -3.75 6.72 12.98
N PHE A 3 -2.72 7.40 12.47
CA PHE A 3 -2.40 7.48 11.05
C PHE A 3 -2.03 6.09 10.52
N ARG A 4 -3.00 5.33 10.02
CA ARG A 4 -2.75 4.08 9.31
C ARG A 4 -2.38 4.42 7.86
N SER A 5 -1.09 4.35 7.48
CA SER A 5 -0.54 4.21 6.11
C SER A 5 -1.17 5.05 4.97
N GLY A 6 -1.85 6.16 5.26
CA GLY A 6 -2.60 6.92 4.24
C GLY A 6 -1.73 7.83 3.35
N LEU A 7 -0.47 8.05 3.71
CA LEU A 7 0.44 8.95 3.01
C LEU A 7 1.71 8.25 2.51
N ASP A 8 1.76 6.92 2.56
CA ASP A 8 2.89 6.17 2.02
C ASP A 8 2.88 6.27 0.49
N GLY A 9 3.99 6.73 -0.09
CA GLY A 9 4.12 6.94 -1.52
C GLY A 9 3.34 8.14 -2.07
N ALA A 10 2.83 9.04 -1.21
CA ALA A 10 2.21 10.27 -1.66
C ALA A 10 3.20 11.16 -2.43
N THR A 11 2.71 11.92 -3.41
CA THR A 11 3.53 12.87 -4.17
C THR A 11 3.26 14.30 -3.72
N LEU A 12 4.29 15.15 -3.72
CA LEU A 12 4.18 16.59 -3.46
C LEU A 12 4.53 17.38 -4.71
N ASP A 13 3.58 18.19 -5.15
CA ASP A 13 3.79 19.25 -6.16
C ASP A 13 3.76 20.60 -5.47
N LEU A 14 4.92 21.27 -5.41
CA LEU A 14 5.02 22.62 -4.90
C LEU A 14 5.03 23.60 -6.08
N ARG A 15 4.05 24.51 -6.09
CA ARG A 15 3.92 25.57 -7.10
C ARG A 15 3.87 26.94 -6.45
N ARG A 16 4.46 27.94 -7.10
CA ARG A 16 4.33 29.35 -6.72
C ARG A 16 3.33 30.02 -7.66
N ALA A 17 2.20 30.44 -7.11
CA ALA A 17 1.21 31.24 -7.83
C ALA A 17 1.55 32.74 -7.74
N PHE A 18 1.41 33.44 -8.85
CA PHE A 18 1.49 34.90 -8.94
C PHE A 18 0.09 35.47 -9.07
N PHE A 19 -0.20 36.50 -8.28
CA PHE A 19 -1.51 37.16 -8.24
C PHE A 19 -1.41 38.57 -8.81
N ASP A 20 -2.47 39.05 -9.45
CA ASP A 20 -2.63 40.46 -9.80
C ASP A 20 -3.13 41.29 -8.61
N ASP A 21 -3.23 42.60 -8.79
CA ASP A 21 -3.71 43.53 -7.76
C ASP A 21 -5.18 43.27 -7.35
N ALA A 22 -5.94 42.51 -8.15
CA ALA A 22 -7.31 42.09 -7.86
C ALA A 22 -7.39 40.72 -7.16
N GLY A 23 -6.24 40.09 -6.86
CA GLY A 23 -6.17 38.77 -6.23
C GLY A 23 -6.45 37.60 -7.16
N LYS A 24 -6.43 37.80 -8.48
CA LYS A 24 -6.57 36.74 -9.49
C LYS A 24 -5.23 36.11 -9.79
N VAL A 25 -5.19 34.78 -9.88
CA VAL A 25 -4.00 34.04 -10.32
C VAL A 25 -3.69 34.40 -11.78
N ILE A 26 -2.52 34.98 -12.01
CA ILE A 26 -1.97 35.27 -13.34
C ILE A 26 -1.34 33.99 -13.89
N GLU A 27 -0.45 33.37 -13.11
CA GLU A 27 0.36 32.22 -13.54
C GLU A 27 0.89 31.45 -12.32
N CYS A 28 1.22 30.16 -12.53
CA CYS A 28 1.84 29.30 -11.52
C CYS A 28 3.14 28.69 -12.07
N ILE A 29 4.23 28.80 -11.31
CA ILE A 29 5.51 28.16 -11.64
C ILE A 29 5.75 26.95 -10.74
N ASP A 30 6.09 25.81 -11.34
CA ASP A 30 6.50 24.60 -10.63
C ASP A 30 7.86 24.80 -9.93
N LEU A 31 7.91 24.58 -8.62
CA LEU A 31 9.12 24.69 -7.81
C LEU A 31 9.72 23.32 -7.49
N PHE A 32 8.89 22.32 -7.22
CA PHE A 32 9.35 21.00 -6.80
C PHE A 32 8.30 19.93 -7.07
N HIS A 33 8.77 18.77 -7.53
CA HIS A 33 8.00 17.53 -7.60
C HIS A 33 8.79 16.42 -6.91
N GLY A 34 8.15 15.68 -6.01
CA GLY A 34 8.82 14.59 -5.30
C GLY A 34 7.87 13.67 -4.54
N ILE A 35 8.47 12.72 -3.83
CA ILE A 35 7.76 11.71 -3.03
C ILE A 35 7.84 12.12 -1.57
N CYS A 36 6.70 12.05 -0.90
CA CYS A 36 6.54 12.30 0.52
C CYS A 36 6.89 11.06 1.33
N GLU A 37 7.67 11.26 2.38
CA GLU A 37 7.83 10.31 3.47
C GLU A 37 7.39 10.98 4.78
N VAL A 38 6.47 10.35 5.50
CA VAL A 38 6.05 10.81 6.82
C VAL A 38 7.15 10.46 7.81
N THR A 39 7.83 11.47 8.34
CA THR A 39 8.93 11.26 9.31
C THR A 39 8.43 11.25 10.75
N GLN A 40 7.35 11.98 11.04
CA GLN A 40 6.72 12.00 12.35
C GLN A 40 5.28 12.52 12.23
N GLY A 41 4.34 11.86 12.90
CA GLY A 41 2.98 12.36 13.10
C GLY A 41 2.59 12.24 14.56
N GLY A 42 2.34 13.35 15.23
CA GLY A 42 1.97 13.37 16.65
C GLY A 42 1.18 14.62 17.03
N GLY A 43 0.04 14.44 17.70
CA GLY A 43 -0.87 15.54 18.03
C GLY A 43 -1.48 16.19 16.79
N PHE A 44 -1.36 17.52 16.67
CA PHE A 44 -1.83 18.32 15.53
C PHE A 44 -0.72 18.68 14.52
N ILE A 45 0.49 18.12 14.68
CA ILE A 45 1.63 18.42 13.82
C ILE A 45 2.01 17.18 13.01
N LEU A 46 2.14 17.36 11.69
CA LEU A 46 2.61 16.35 10.75
C LEU A 46 3.89 16.84 10.09
N LYS A 47 4.97 16.07 10.23
CA LYS A 47 6.26 16.35 9.61
C LYS A 47 6.48 15.42 8.42
N ILE A 48 6.45 16.00 7.22
CA ILE A 48 6.66 15.29 5.95
C ILE A 48 8.00 15.74 5.37
N SER A 49 8.83 14.78 4.95
CA SER A 49 10.02 15.04 4.14
C SER A 49 9.68 14.75 2.69
N ALA A 50 9.98 15.70 1.80
CA ALA A 50 9.79 15.50 0.37
C ALA A 50 11.15 15.24 -0.29
N LYS A 51 11.27 14.08 -0.95
CA LYS A 51 12.51 13.63 -1.60
C LYS A 51 12.35 13.69 -3.12
N SER A 52 13.42 14.07 -3.81
CA SER A 52 13.43 14.10 -5.28
C SER A 52 13.28 12.71 -5.87
N VAL A 53 12.60 12.61 -7.02
CA VAL A 53 12.43 11.37 -7.78
C VAL A 53 13.77 10.74 -8.16
N VAL A 54 14.84 11.54 -8.27
CA VAL A 54 16.21 11.10 -8.54
C VAL A 54 16.72 10.10 -7.49
N GLN A 55 16.19 10.09 -6.27
CA GLN A 55 16.56 9.07 -5.28
C GLN A 55 16.20 7.65 -5.72
N LYS A 56 15.20 7.47 -6.59
CA LYS A 56 14.88 6.16 -7.20
C LYS A 56 15.99 5.64 -8.12
N LEU A 57 16.92 6.48 -8.57
CA LEU A 57 18.05 6.05 -9.39
C LEU A 57 19.19 5.47 -8.54
N ASN A 58 19.22 5.77 -7.24
CA ASN A 58 20.20 5.21 -6.32
C ASN A 58 19.75 3.83 -5.80
N ILE A 59 19.55 2.89 -6.73
CA ILE A 59 19.19 1.51 -6.43
C ILE A 59 20.40 0.60 -6.61
N GLU A 60 20.47 -0.43 -5.77
CA GLU A 60 21.53 -1.42 -5.84
C GLU A 60 21.41 -2.24 -7.14
N TYR A 61 22.50 -2.27 -7.92
CA TYR A 61 22.56 -3.02 -9.17
C TYR A 61 23.40 -4.28 -8.97
N PRO A 62 22.99 -5.45 -9.50
CA PRO A 62 21.79 -5.71 -10.31
C PRO A 62 20.51 -5.86 -9.49
N ASN A 63 19.38 -5.41 -10.05
CA ASN A 63 18.06 -5.47 -9.39
C ASN A 63 17.64 -6.86 -8.90
N ARG A 64 18.21 -7.93 -9.46
CA ARG A 64 17.85 -9.31 -9.14
C ARG A 64 19.12 -10.13 -8.93
N ARG A 65 19.20 -10.75 -7.76
CA ARG A 65 20.19 -11.78 -7.46
C ARG A 65 19.56 -13.13 -7.80
N TYR A 66 20.31 -14.01 -8.45
CA TYR A 66 19.82 -15.35 -8.81
C TYR A 66 19.70 -16.22 -7.55
N TYR A 67 18.49 -16.31 -7.02
CA TYR A 67 18.12 -17.23 -5.94
C TYR A 67 17.19 -18.31 -6.48
N PRO A 68 17.13 -19.50 -5.85
CA PRO A 68 16.28 -20.61 -6.32
C PRO A 68 14.78 -20.35 -6.14
N GLN A 69 14.40 -19.37 -5.32
CA GLN A 69 13.02 -18.96 -5.11
C GLN A 69 12.53 -17.99 -6.20
N CYS A 70 11.24 -18.09 -6.56
CA CYS A 70 10.63 -17.20 -7.55
C CYS A 70 10.72 -15.73 -7.07
N PRO A 71 11.32 -14.81 -7.85
CA PRO A 71 11.45 -13.41 -7.46
C PRO A 71 10.20 -12.57 -7.81
N TYR A 72 9.22 -13.16 -8.49
CA TYR A 72 8.06 -12.47 -9.02
C TYR A 72 6.84 -12.63 -8.12
N SER A 73 6.08 -11.55 -7.96
CA SER A 73 4.72 -11.65 -7.42
C SER A 73 3.83 -12.38 -8.41
N ILE A 74 2.85 -13.13 -7.91
CA ILE A 74 1.90 -13.92 -8.73
C ILE A 74 1.17 -13.04 -9.76
N TYR A 75 0.94 -11.77 -9.42
CA TYR A 75 0.23 -10.80 -10.27
C TYR A 75 1.15 -10.01 -11.22
N SER A 76 2.47 -10.23 -11.15
CA SER A 76 3.39 -9.50 -11.99
C SER A 76 3.30 -10.02 -13.43
N LYS A 77 3.63 -9.15 -14.39
CA LYS A 77 3.61 -9.48 -15.82
C LYS A 77 4.47 -10.70 -16.14
N GLU A 78 5.54 -10.92 -15.37
CA GLU A 78 6.46 -12.02 -15.58
C GLU A 78 5.93 -13.38 -15.10
N CYS A 79 5.04 -13.42 -14.11
CA CYS A 79 4.39 -14.65 -13.66
C CYS A 79 3.18 -15.01 -14.54
N GLY A 80 2.40 -14.01 -14.95
CA GLY A 80 1.33 -14.16 -15.95
C GLY A 80 0.04 -14.85 -15.47
N VAL A 81 -0.14 -15.02 -14.16
CA VAL A 81 -1.37 -15.61 -13.60
C VAL A 81 -2.54 -14.64 -13.74
N ASP A 82 -3.66 -15.12 -14.29
CA ASP A 82 -4.88 -14.33 -14.40
C ASP A 82 -5.56 -14.14 -13.04
N ILE A 83 -5.27 -13.02 -12.39
CA ILE A 83 -5.84 -12.67 -11.09
C ILE A 83 -7.37 -12.64 -11.08
N LYS A 84 -8.04 -12.36 -12.21
CA LYS A 84 -9.50 -12.27 -12.25
C LYS A 84 -10.16 -13.63 -12.06
N ALA A 85 -9.50 -14.71 -12.47
CA ALA A 85 -9.99 -16.07 -12.29
C ALA A 85 -9.87 -16.54 -10.83
N TYR A 86 -8.82 -16.13 -10.12
CA TYR A 86 -8.48 -16.64 -8.78
C TYR A 86 -8.87 -15.70 -7.63
N ARG A 87 -9.12 -14.41 -7.89
CA ARG A 87 -9.56 -13.46 -6.87
C ARG A 87 -10.99 -13.77 -6.42
N LYS A 88 -11.19 -13.92 -5.11
CA LYS A 88 -12.52 -14.07 -4.50
C LYS A 88 -12.83 -12.86 -3.60
N LYS A 89 -14.11 -12.50 -3.53
CA LYS A 89 -14.63 -11.52 -2.56
C LYS A 89 -15.27 -12.31 -1.42
N ALA A 90 -14.73 -12.20 -0.22
CA ALA A 90 -15.28 -12.83 0.97
C ALA A 90 -15.72 -11.77 1.98
N LYS A 91 -16.66 -12.14 2.85
CA LYS A 91 -17.09 -11.35 4.00
C LYS A 91 -16.42 -11.89 5.26
N VAL A 92 -15.90 -10.99 6.09
CA VAL A 92 -15.44 -11.35 7.43
C VAL A 92 -16.66 -11.63 8.32
N THR A 93 -16.71 -12.84 8.88
CA THR A 93 -17.80 -13.30 9.74
C THR A 93 -17.47 -13.14 11.22
N ALA A 94 -16.20 -13.27 11.59
CA ALA A 94 -15.72 -13.08 12.96
C ALA A 94 -14.27 -12.58 12.98
N VAL A 95 -13.92 -11.84 14.02
CA VAL A 95 -12.55 -11.46 14.35
C VAL A 95 -12.12 -12.28 15.55
N THR A 96 -11.23 -13.26 15.35
CA THR A 96 -10.83 -14.23 16.38
C THR A 96 -9.50 -13.88 17.05
N GLY A 97 -8.83 -12.82 16.59
CA GLY A 97 -7.62 -12.27 17.19
C GLY A 97 -7.26 -10.92 16.55
N THR A 98 -6.18 -10.29 17.02
CA THR A 98 -5.76 -8.95 16.55
C THR A 98 -5.53 -8.89 15.03
N ASN A 99 -4.95 -9.95 14.46
CA ASN A 99 -4.64 -10.07 13.04
C ASN A 99 -5.24 -11.33 12.41
N THR A 100 -6.34 -11.82 12.99
CA THR A 100 -6.94 -13.10 12.61
C THR A 100 -8.43 -12.94 12.38
N VAL A 101 -8.88 -13.29 11.18
CA VAL A 101 -10.28 -13.17 10.77
C VAL A 101 -10.80 -14.47 10.17
N GLN A 102 -12.08 -14.75 10.43
CA GLN A 102 -12.84 -15.80 9.77
C GLN A 102 -13.56 -15.21 8.56
N ILE A 103 -13.60 -15.97 7.46
CA ILE A 103 -14.34 -15.59 6.26
C ILE A 103 -15.45 -16.59 5.94
N ASP A 104 -16.41 -16.16 5.14
CA ASP A 104 -17.58 -16.95 4.73
C ASP A 104 -17.35 -17.91 3.56
N ILE A 105 -16.17 -17.87 2.92
CA ILE A 105 -15.84 -18.70 1.78
C ILE A 105 -14.99 -19.90 2.22
N PRO A 106 -15.40 -21.14 1.91
CA PRO A 106 -14.56 -22.31 2.15
C PRO A 106 -13.36 -22.31 1.18
N PHE A 107 -12.20 -22.69 1.70
CA PHE A 107 -10.98 -22.88 0.92
C PHE A 107 -10.15 -24.02 1.51
N GLU A 108 -9.28 -24.61 0.70
CA GLU A 108 -8.33 -25.63 1.16
C GLU A 108 -7.22 -25.00 2.01
N ASP A 109 -6.78 -25.71 3.05
CA ASP A 109 -5.69 -25.22 3.90
C ASP A 109 -4.44 -24.89 3.08
N GLY A 110 -3.92 -23.68 3.28
CA GLY A 110 -2.77 -23.14 2.56
C GLY A 110 -3.09 -22.38 1.27
N TYR A 111 -4.34 -22.40 0.79
CA TYR A 111 -4.68 -21.85 -0.53
C TYR A 111 -4.34 -20.36 -0.72
N TYR A 112 -4.51 -19.54 0.32
CA TYR A 112 -4.22 -18.11 0.28
C TYR A 112 -2.91 -17.73 0.98
N THR A 113 -2.11 -18.70 1.43
CA THR A 113 -0.87 -18.46 2.17
C THR A 113 0.14 -17.72 1.28
N ALA A 114 0.78 -16.68 1.83
CA ALA A 114 1.63 -15.72 1.11
C ALA A 114 0.91 -14.90 0.01
N GLY A 115 -0.42 -14.94 -0.04
CA GLY A 115 -1.25 -14.11 -0.91
C GLY A 115 -1.44 -12.69 -0.37
N GLY A 116 -2.22 -11.89 -1.09
CA GLY A 116 -2.64 -10.55 -0.66
C GLY A 116 -4.15 -10.46 -0.52
N MET A 117 -4.61 -9.62 0.40
CA MET A 117 -6.02 -9.22 0.50
C MET A 117 -6.16 -7.71 0.60
N GLU A 118 -7.28 -7.21 0.10
CA GLU A 118 -7.65 -5.80 0.11
C GLU A 118 -8.94 -5.64 0.89
N TRP A 119 -8.93 -4.75 1.88
CA TRP A 119 -10.10 -4.43 2.68
C TRP A 119 -11.02 -3.50 1.89
N ILE A 120 -12.21 -3.98 1.52
CA ILE A 120 -13.16 -3.20 0.71
C ILE A 120 -14.03 -2.29 1.59
N SER A 121 -14.26 -2.68 2.85
CA SER A 121 -15.17 -1.99 3.77
C SER A 121 -14.68 -2.07 5.22
N GLY A 122 -15.21 -1.19 6.08
CA GLY A 122 -14.91 -1.16 7.51
C GLY A 122 -13.74 -0.26 7.87
N PRO A 123 -13.21 -0.35 9.11
CA PRO A 123 -12.17 0.55 9.61
C PRO A 123 -10.84 0.49 8.86
N LEU A 124 -10.60 -0.59 8.11
CA LEU A 124 -9.38 -0.82 7.33
C LEU A 124 -9.60 -0.65 5.83
N ALA A 125 -10.76 -0.13 5.40
CA ALA A 125 -11.09 -0.01 3.99
C ALA A 125 -9.99 0.74 3.20
N GLY A 126 -9.61 0.20 2.04
CA GLY A 126 -8.54 0.69 1.19
C GLY A 126 -7.14 0.18 1.54
N GLN A 127 -6.97 -0.54 2.66
CA GLN A 127 -5.69 -1.14 3.01
C GLN A 127 -5.49 -2.48 2.28
N ALA A 128 -4.32 -2.65 1.67
CA ALA A 128 -3.83 -3.95 1.21
C ALA A 128 -2.92 -4.57 2.26
N THR A 129 -3.13 -5.85 2.58
CA THR A 129 -2.36 -6.60 3.59
C THR A 129 -1.97 -7.97 3.07
N GLN A 130 -0.78 -8.45 3.47
CA GLN A 130 -0.31 -9.79 3.12
C GLN A 130 -0.95 -10.85 4.03
N ILE A 131 -1.30 -12.00 3.46
CA ILE A 131 -1.76 -13.18 4.18
C ILE A 131 -0.54 -14.01 4.59
N MET A 132 -0.39 -14.25 5.88
CA MET A 132 0.69 -15.07 6.44
C MET A 132 0.33 -16.55 6.49
N ASP A 133 -0.92 -16.88 6.82
CA ASP A 133 -1.40 -18.26 6.86
C ASP A 133 -2.91 -18.28 6.58
N SER A 134 -3.39 -19.39 6.01
CA SER A 134 -4.79 -19.60 5.68
C SER A 134 -5.19 -21.04 5.98
N LYS A 135 -6.03 -21.26 7.00
CA LYS A 135 -6.49 -22.60 7.41
C LYS A 135 -7.88 -22.55 8.00
N ASN A 136 -8.69 -23.59 7.82
CA ASN A 136 -10.03 -23.70 8.44
C ASN A 136 -10.89 -22.43 8.26
N SER A 137 -10.98 -21.87 7.06
CA SER A 137 -11.68 -20.60 6.77
C SER A 137 -11.18 -19.37 7.57
N THR A 138 -10.02 -19.50 8.19
CA THR A 138 -9.33 -18.47 8.96
C THR A 138 -8.18 -17.89 8.15
N ILE A 139 -8.07 -16.56 8.11
CA ILE A 139 -6.95 -15.85 7.52
C ILE A 139 -6.19 -15.16 8.65
N ILE A 140 -4.88 -15.44 8.72
CA ILE A 140 -3.92 -14.69 9.52
C ILE A 140 -3.20 -13.74 8.58
N TYR A 141 -3.27 -12.44 8.84
CA TYR A 141 -2.64 -11.42 8.00
C TYR A 141 -1.56 -10.66 8.73
N MET A 142 -0.64 -10.09 7.97
CA MET A 142 0.39 -9.21 8.52
C MET A 142 -0.24 -7.86 8.83
N SER A 143 -0.21 -7.44 10.09
CA SER A 143 -0.51 -6.06 10.48
C SER A 143 0.78 -5.26 10.47
N ALA A 144 0.70 -4.00 10.02
CA ALA A 144 1.69 -3.01 10.41
C ALA A 144 1.62 -2.84 11.92
N THR A 145 2.73 -3.11 12.61
CA THR A 145 2.89 -2.84 14.04
C THR A 145 2.96 -1.34 14.28
#